data_AF-A0ABD0J7D6-F1
#
_entry.id   AF-A0ABD0J7D6-F1
#
_cell.length_a   1.000
_cell.length_b   1.000
_cell.length_c   1.000
_cell.angle_alpha   90.00
_cell.angle_beta   90.00
_cell.angle_gamma   90.00
#
_symmetry.space_group_name_H-M   'P 1'
#
loop_
_entity.id
_entity.type
_entity.pdbx_description
1 polymer ?
#
loop_
_entity_poly.entity_id
_entity_poly.type
_entity_poly.pdbx_seq_one_letter_code
_entity_poly.pdbx_strand_id
1 'polypeptide(L)'
;MGSAEAADKQSAFRLPGWVLGWFYATAAICTYDASFIVLRPHSLPGGKLAPIWKPYTLYFDVDQRYKDVADPFVYGISLFNYLEIILNIITIVLHYRSSRHTIPLAFTVTVMTFWKTLFYFYGFTETGGGAPYRIGNTAMQEFFLVVIPNGFWVVVPFAVMVALWSRMVPGMLQGLADSSNNGYVTKGRGRGHVGHAKHA
;
A
#
# COMPACT_ATOMS: atom_id res chain seq x y z
N MET A 1 23.47 7.52 -27.25
CA MET A 1 23.43 6.48 -26.19
C MET A 1 22.97 7.01 -24.83
N GLY A 2 23.45 8.16 -24.33
CA GLY A 2 23.10 8.63 -22.97
C GLY A 2 21.65 9.05 -22.68
N SER A 3 20.88 9.50 -23.67
CA SER A 3 19.49 9.97 -23.45
C SER A 3 18.48 8.82 -23.27
N ALA A 4 18.62 7.74 -24.04
CA ALA A 4 17.75 6.56 -23.93
C ALA A 4 17.98 5.80 -22.62
N GLU A 5 19.24 5.67 -22.19
CA GLU A 5 19.59 5.00 -20.92
C GLU A 5 19.11 5.80 -19.69
N ALA A 6 19.14 7.13 -19.76
CA ALA A 6 18.60 8.00 -18.71
C ALA A 6 17.07 7.89 -18.63
N ALA A 7 16.37 7.86 -19.77
CA ALA A 7 14.93 7.67 -19.82
C ALA A 7 14.50 6.29 -19.30
N ASP A 8 15.27 5.24 -19.61
CA ASP A 8 15.03 3.88 -19.14
C ASP A 8 15.17 3.77 -17.61
N LYS A 9 16.25 4.33 -17.03
CA LYS A 9 16.43 4.42 -15.57
C LYS A 9 15.32 5.21 -14.88
N GLN A 10 14.81 6.27 -15.53
CA GLN A 10 13.74 7.09 -14.98
C GLN A 10 12.40 6.35 -14.99
N SER A 11 12.15 5.51 -16.01
CA SER A 11 10.97 4.65 -16.08
C SER A 11 10.96 3.54 -15.01
N ALA A 12 12.14 3.02 -14.65
CA ALA A 12 12.30 1.94 -13.67
C ALA A 12 11.75 2.30 -12.29
N PHE A 13 11.72 3.59 -11.93
CA PHE A 13 11.23 4.08 -10.64
C PHE A 13 9.75 4.47 -10.64
N ARG A 14 9.05 4.38 -11.78
CA ARG A 14 7.65 4.77 -11.88
C ARG A 14 6.72 3.59 -11.68
N LEU A 15 5.65 3.82 -10.94
CA LEU A 15 4.57 2.84 -10.76
C LEU A 15 3.89 2.50 -12.11
N PRO A 16 3.46 1.24 -12.31
CA PRO A 16 2.54 0.91 -13.40
C PRO A 16 1.26 1.77 -13.30
N GLY A 17 0.64 2.09 -14.43
CA GLY A 17 -0.50 3.01 -14.48
C GLY A 17 -1.68 2.59 -13.59
N TRP A 18 -2.01 1.30 -13.55
CA TRP A 18 -3.09 0.78 -12.70
C TRP A 18 -2.75 0.86 -11.20
N VAL A 19 -1.47 0.67 -10.82
CA VAL A 19 -1.01 0.85 -9.44
C VAL A 19 -1.09 2.32 -9.07
N LEU A 20 -0.65 3.23 -9.95
CA LEU A 20 -0.81 4.66 -9.70
C LEU A 20 -2.30 5.03 -9.52
N GLY A 21 -3.18 4.49 -10.35
CA GLY A 21 -4.63 4.64 -10.21
C GLY A 21 -5.15 4.14 -8.86
N TRP A 22 -4.65 3.00 -8.38
CA TRP A 22 -4.96 2.49 -7.04
C TRP A 22 -4.58 3.46 -5.92
N PHE A 23 -3.40 4.09 -5.99
CA PHE A 23 -2.97 5.06 -4.97
C PHE A 23 -3.86 6.30 -4.94
N TYR A 24 -4.27 6.81 -6.10
CA TYR A 24 -5.25 7.91 -6.19
C TYR A 24 -6.62 7.51 -5.64
N ALA A 25 -7.13 6.35 -6.06
CA ALA A 25 -8.41 5.84 -5.59
C ALA A 25 -8.39 5.65 -4.07
N THR A 26 -7.33 5.07 -3.53
CA THR A 26 -7.16 4.86 -2.09
C THR A 26 -7.14 6.19 -1.34
N ALA A 27 -6.35 7.16 -1.79
CA ALA A 27 -6.30 8.47 -1.16
C ALA A 27 -7.69 9.13 -1.13
N ALA A 28 -8.47 9.07 -2.21
CA ALA A 28 -9.81 9.64 -2.25
C ALA A 28 -10.81 8.88 -1.36
N ILE A 29 -10.91 7.56 -1.51
CA ILE A 29 -11.89 6.73 -0.81
C ILE A 29 -11.61 6.70 0.69
N CYS A 30 -10.36 6.49 1.10
CA CYS A 30 -10.01 6.49 2.52
C CYS A 30 -10.20 7.86 3.16
N THR A 31 -9.99 8.97 2.42
CA THR A 31 -10.26 10.31 2.96
C THR A 31 -11.74 10.43 3.26
N TYR A 32 -12.58 10.03 2.31
CA TYR A 32 -14.02 10.07 2.45
C TYR A 32 -14.53 9.21 3.62
N ASP A 33 -14.06 7.97 3.72
CA ASP A 33 -14.41 7.02 4.80
C ASP A 33 -13.91 7.49 6.17
N ALA A 34 -12.63 7.84 6.30
CA ALA A 34 -12.06 8.27 7.58
C ALA A 34 -12.69 9.57 8.08
N SER A 35 -12.95 10.52 7.18
CA SER A 35 -13.65 11.76 7.53
C SER A 35 -15.08 11.51 7.97
N PHE A 36 -15.79 10.51 7.43
CA PHE A 36 -17.10 10.13 7.95
C PHE A 36 -17.01 9.79 9.43
N ILE A 37 -16.10 8.88 9.81
CA ILE A 37 -15.97 8.38 11.19
C ILE A 37 -15.48 9.45 12.15
N VAL A 38 -14.45 10.20 11.79
CA VAL A 38 -13.81 11.18 12.67
C VAL A 38 -14.69 12.41 12.90
N LEU A 39 -15.54 12.77 11.94
CA LEU A 39 -16.43 13.93 12.05
C LEU A 39 -17.79 13.59 12.66
N ARG A 40 -18.00 12.36 13.18
CA ARG A 40 -19.22 12.04 13.93
C ARG A 40 -19.27 12.89 15.22
N PRO A 41 -20.46 13.37 15.63
CA PRO A 41 -21.78 13.09 15.08
C PRO A 41 -22.20 14.00 13.91
N HIS A 42 -21.38 14.96 13.47
CA HIS A 42 -21.78 15.92 12.44
C HIS A 42 -21.96 15.31 11.05
N SER A 43 -21.28 14.20 10.78
CA SER A 43 -21.43 13.38 9.56
C SER A 43 -22.62 12.41 9.59
N LEU A 44 -23.17 12.11 10.78
CA LEU A 44 -24.33 11.21 10.94
C LEU A 44 -25.64 11.88 10.50
N PRO A 45 -26.69 11.12 10.17
CA PRO A 45 -28.01 11.67 9.88
C PRO A 45 -28.49 12.66 10.96
N GLY A 46 -28.96 13.83 10.53
CA GLY A 46 -29.32 14.94 11.43
C GLY A 46 -28.16 15.90 11.75
N GLY A 47 -26.92 15.53 11.42
CA GLY A 47 -25.75 16.39 11.54
C GLY A 47 -25.61 17.40 10.39
N LYS A 48 -24.86 18.49 10.64
CA LYS A 48 -24.65 19.58 9.67
C LYS A 48 -23.92 19.13 8.39
N LEU A 49 -23.08 18.11 8.48
CA LEU A 49 -22.27 17.61 7.36
C LEU A 49 -22.83 16.35 6.71
N ALA A 50 -23.95 15.80 7.23
CA ALA A 50 -24.60 14.60 6.71
C ALA A 50 -24.84 14.59 5.19
N PRO A 51 -25.15 15.72 4.50
CA PRO A 51 -25.34 15.70 3.05
C PRO A 51 -24.13 15.21 2.25
N ILE A 52 -22.91 15.37 2.77
CA ILE A 52 -21.67 14.92 2.12
C ILE A 52 -21.60 13.38 2.13
N TRP A 53 -22.12 12.74 3.17
CA TRP A 53 -22.05 11.29 3.42
C TRP A 53 -23.36 10.55 3.20
N LYS A 54 -24.26 11.07 2.36
CA LYS A 54 -25.52 10.40 2.01
C LYS A 54 -25.36 8.93 1.60
N PRO A 55 -24.36 8.50 0.80
CA PRO A 55 -24.21 7.09 0.44
C PRO A 55 -24.04 6.15 1.64
N TYR A 56 -23.49 6.64 2.76
CA TYR A 56 -23.28 5.83 3.96
C TYR A 56 -24.58 5.46 4.67
N THR A 57 -25.71 6.14 4.38
CA THR A 57 -27.02 5.74 4.93
C THR A 57 -27.47 4.37 4.49
N LEU A 58 -26.91 3.82 3.42
CA LEU A 58 -27.15 2.45 2.97
C LEU A 58 -26.24 1.42 3.68
N TYR A 59 -25.15 1.87 4.31
CA TYR A 59 -24.07 1.03 4.81
C TYR A 59 -24.04 0.92 6.34
N PHE A 60 -24.20 2.04 7.07
CA PHE A 60 -24.01 2.05 8.52
C PHE A 60 -25.09 1.27 9.29
N ASP A 61 -26.21 0.91 8.65
CA ASP A 61 -27.24 0.05 9.25
C ASP A 61 -26.78 -1.41 9.32
N VAL A 62 -25.86 -1.80 8.42
CA VAL A 62 -25.25 -3.12 8.38
C VAL A 62 -23.98 -3.14 9.21
N ASP A 63 -23.06 -2.20 9.01
CA ASP A 63 -21.94 -2.02 9.94
C ASP A 63 -22.29 -0.98 11.01
N GLN A 64 -22.89 -1.44 12.10
CA GLN A 64 -23.40 -0.54 13.14
C GLN A 64 -22.27 0.13 13.94
N ARG A 65 -21.00 -0.29 13.80
CA ARG A 65 -19.84 0.44 14.38
C ARG A 65 -19.75 1.85 13.83
N TYR A 66 -20.18 2.06 12.60
CA TYR A 66 -20.20 3.37 11.94
C TYR A 66 -21.20 4.34 12.60
N LYS A 67 -22.17 3.85 13.39
CA LYS A 67 -23.08 4.70 14.18
C LYS A 67 -22.55 5.04 15.56
N ASP A 68 -21.76 4.14 16.14
CA ASP A 68 -21.29 4.29 17.51
C ASP A 68 -20.16 5.32 17.58
N VAL A 69 -20.51 6.50 18.09
CA VAL A 69 -19.56 7.62 18.28
C VAL A 69 -18.53 7.35 19.37
N ALA A 70 -18.77 6.35 20.23
CA ALA A 70 -17.88 5.98 21.31
C ALA A 70 -16.99 4.76 20.96
N ASP A 71 -17.17 4.10 19.81
CA ASP A 71 -16.35 2.94 19.42
C ASP A 71 -14.90 3.39 19.08
N PRO A 72 -13.91 3.06 19.94
CA PRO A 72 -12.53 3.47 19.71
C PRO A 72 -11.86 2.67 18.58
N PHE A 73 -12.39 1.49 18.25
CA PHE A 73 -11.81 0.62 17.24
C PHE A 73 -11.93 1.23 15.83
N VAL A 74 -13.16 1.53 15.38
CA VAL A 74 -13.34 2.13 14.05
C VAL A 74 -12.70 3.51 13.96
N TYR A 75 -12.71 4.29 15.05
CA TYR A 75 -12.01 5.56 15.12
C TYR A 75 -10.50 5.40 14.91
N GLY A 76 -9.88 4.41 15.58
CA GLY A 76 -8.47 4.07 15.40
C GLY A 76 -8.13 3.63 13.98
N ILE A 77 -8.97 2.80 13.36
CA ILE A 77 -8.83 2.40 11.95
C ILE A 77 -8.85 3.63 11.03
N SER A 78 -9.75 4.59 11.28
CA SER A 78 -9.83 5.83 10.52
C SER A 78 -8.63 6.76 10.71
N LEU A 79 -7.98 6.76 11.88
CA LEU A 79 -6.71 7.47 12.05
C LEU A 79 -5.58 6.82 11.23
N PHE A 80 -5.53 5.49 11.18
CA PHE A 80 -4.58 4.79 10.30
C PHE A 80 -4.84 5.09 8.82
N ASN A 81 -6.11 5.19 8.39
CA ASN A 81 -6.46 5.65 7.04
C ASN A 81 -5.82 7.02 6.73
N TYR A 82 -5.87 8.00 7.66
CA TYR A 82 -5.21 9.29 7.44
C TYR A 82 -3.69 9.19 7.26
N LEU A 83 -3.02 8.35 8.06
CA LEU A 83 -1.59 8.10 7.87
C LEU A 83 -1.30 7.50 6.50
N GLU A 84 -2.11 6.54 6.05
CA GLU A 84 -1.97 5.94 4.72
C GLU A 84 -2.22 6.94 3.60
N ILE A 85 -3.22 7.83 3.74
CA ILE A 85 -3.49 8.90 2.76
C ILE A 85 -2.26 9.80 2.60
N ILE A 86 -1.63 10.21 3.70
CA ILE A 86 -0.41 11.01 3.67
C ILE A 86 0.70 10.27 2.90
N LEU A 87 0.92 8.99 3.24
CA LEU A 87 1.94 8.18 2.57
C LEU A 87 1.61 7.90 1.09
N ASN A 88 0.33 7.78 0.74
CA ASN A 88 -0.13 7.64 -0.65
C ASN A 88 0.17 8.91 -1.45
N ILE A 89 -0.14 10.09 -0.89
CA ILE A 89 0.18 11.38 -1.52
C ILE A 89 1.69 11.52 -1.72
N ILE A 90 2.50 11.19 -0.70
CA ILE A 90 3.96 11.18 -0.83
C ILE A 90 4.41 10.23 -1.94
N THR A 91 3.86 9.02 -2.00
CA THR A 91 4.18 8.03 -3.04
C THR A 91 3.84 8.55 -4.44
N ILE A 92 2.69 9.20 -4.61
CA ILE A 92 2.28 9.82 -5.88
C ILE A 92 3.26 10.93 -6.27
N VAL A 93 3.65 11.80 -5.34
CA VAL A 93 4.66 12.85 -5.60
C VAL A 93 6.00 12.23 -6.02
N LEU A 94 6.46 11.19 -5.31
CA LEU A 94 7.69 10.47 -5.64
C LEU A 94 7.62 9.81 -7.02
N HIS A 95 6.47 9.26 -7.40
CA HIS A 95 6.22 8.71 -8.73
C HIS A 95 6.49 9.76 -9.82
N TYR A 96 5.93 10.96 -9.71
CA TYR A 96 6.13 11.99 -10.73
C TYR A 96 7.56 12.54 -10.74
N ARG A 97 8.22 12.55 -9.58
CA ARG A 97 9.65 12.87 -9.48
C ARG A 97 10.58 11.74 -9.91
N SER A 98 10.03 10.58 -10.28
CA SER A 98 10.79 9.37 -10.65
C SER A 98 11.86 9.01 -9.61
N SER A 99 11.49 9.09 -8.33
CA SER A 99 12.41 8.85 -7.21
C SER A 99 12.68 7.37 -7.01
N ARG A 100 13.92 7.00 -6.68
CA ARG A 100 14.29 5.63 -6.28
C ARG A 100 13.48 5.08 -5.09
N HIS A 101 12.88 5.96 -4.29
CA HIS A 101 12.09 5.61 -3.11
C HIS A 101 10.62 5.31 -3.45
N THR A 102 10.17 5.50 -4.69
CA THR A 102 8.77 5.31 -5.11
C THR A 102 8.31 3.87 -4.90
N ILE A 103 9.05 2.89 -5.44
CA ILE A 103 8.65 1.47 -5.37
C ILE A 103 8.69 0.93 -3.93
N PRO A 104 9.76 1.15 -3.14
CA PRO A 104 9.79 0.70 -1.74
C PRO A 104 8.67 1.30 -0.89
N LEU A 105 8.41 2.62 -1.03
CA LEU A 105 7.34 3.26 -0.28
C LEU A 105 5.97 2.73 -0.72
N ALA A 106 5.72 2.62 -2.02
CA ALA A 106 4.46 2.08 -2.53
C ALA A 106 4.19 0.67 -2.00
N PHE A 107 5.19 -0.21 -2.04
CA PHE A 107 5.06 -1.55 -1.47
C PHE A 107 4.77 -1.51 0.03
N THR A 108 5.49 -0.67 0.78
CA THR A 108 5.34 -0.54 2.24
C THR A 108 3.94 -0.08 2.63
N VAL A 109 3.42 0.97 1.98
CA VAL A 109 2.07 1.49 2.25
C VAL A 109 1.02 0.45 1.90
N THR A 110 1.21 -0.28 0.81
CA THR A 110 0.29 -1.35 0.39
C THR A 110 0.24 -2.49 1.42
N VAL A 111 1.39 -2.87 1.99
CA VAL A 111 1.46 -3.86 3.10
C VAL A 111 0.69 -3.37 4.32
N MET A 112 0.81 -2.09 4.68
CA MET A 112 0.05 -1.50 5.78
C MET A 112 -1.46 -1.58 5.52
N THR A 113 -1.90 -1.25 4.30
CA THR A 113 -3.32 -1.32 3.91
C THR A 113 -3.86 -2.72 3.97
N PHE A 114 -3.10 -3.69 3.47
CA PHE A 114 -3.46 -5.10 3.55
C PHE A 114 -3.65 -5.55 5.01
N TRP A 115 -2.67 -5.31 5.88
CA TRP A 115 -2.71 -5.75 7.28
C TRP A 115 -3.76 -5.02 8.10
N LYS A 116 -3.92 -3.71 7.92
CA LYS A 116 -4.98 -2.93 8.56
C LYS A 116 -6.37 -3.48 8.18
N THR A 117 -6.57 -3.87 6.92
CA THR A 117 -7.84 -4.47 6.48
C THR A 117 -8.08 -5.84 7.09
N LEU A 118 -7.05 -6.68 7.21
CA LEU A 118 -7.16 -7.94 7.96
C LEU A 118 -7.48 -7.72 9.44
N PHE A 119 -6.89 -6.69 10.05
CA PHE A 119 -7.21 -6.32 11.43
C PHE A 119 -8.63 -5.76 11.57
N TYR A 120 -9.13 -5.04 10.56
CA TYR A 120 -10.52 -4.62 10.50
C TYR A 120 -11.48 -5.81 10.44
N PHE A 121 -11.17 -6.86 9.66
CA PHE A 121 -11.92 -8.12 9.69
C PHE A 121 -11.89 -8.80 11.05
N TYR A 122 -10.77 -8.76 11.77
CA TYR A 122 -10.71 -9.25 13.15
C TYR A 122 -11.71 -8.50 14.05
N GLY A 123 -11.88 -7.19 13.86
CA GLY A 123 -12.89 -6.38 14.56
C GLY A 123 -14.34 -6.81 14.33
N PHE A 124 -14.62 -7.60 13.31
CA PHE A 124 -15.96 -8.15 13.08
C PHE A 124 -16.26 -9.41 13.89
N THR A 125 -15.23 -10.07 14.41
CA THR A 125 -15.37 -11.29 15.21
C THR A 125 -15.91 -11.00 16.61
N GLU A 126 -16.43 -12.02 17.28
CA GLU A 126 -16.85 -11.92 18.69
C GLU A 126 -15.68 -11.48 19.58
N THR A 127 -14.50 -12.06 19.37
CA THR A 127 -13.26 -11.70 20.11
C THR A 127 -12.76 -10.29 19.80
N GLY A 128 -13.07 -9.77 18.60
CA GLY A 128 -12.79 -8.39 18.21
C GLY A 128 -13.85 -7.38 18.68
N GLY A 129 -14.86 -7.82 19.43
CA GLY A 129 -15.96 -6.98 19.90
C GLY A 129 -16.98 -6.59 18.84
N GLY A 130 -16.99 -7.29 17.69
CA GLY A 130 -17.85 -6.96 16.55
C GLY A 130 -19.29 -7.42 16.69
N ALA A 131 -19.54 -8.49 17.47
CA ALA A 131 -20.84 -9.15 17.54
C ALA A 131 -22.03 -8.21 17.84
N PRO A 132 -21.94 -7.26 18.81
CA PRO A 132 -23.05 -6.34 19.09
C PRO A 132 -23.43 -5.45 17.90
N TYR A 133 -22.47 -5.15 17.02
CA TYR A 133 -22.65 -4.23 15.89
C TYR A 133 -23.19 -4.91 14.62
N ARG A 134 -23.52 -6.19 14.69
CA ARG A 134 -24.03 -6.98 13.56
C ARG A 134 -25.39 -7.62 13.85
N ILE A 135 -25.96 -7.34 15.01
CA ILE A 135 -27.25 -7.91 15.42
C ILE A 135 -28.34 -7.41 14.47
N GLY A 136 -29.13 -8.34 13.94
CA GLY A 136 -30.22 -8.06 13.01
C GLY A 136 -29.84 -8.09 11.53
N ASN A 137 -28.56 -8.28 11.20
CA ASN A 137 -28.13 -8.41 9.81
C ASN A 137 -28.49 -9.77 9.21
N THR A 138 -28.95 -9.77 7.96
CA THR A 138 -29.11 -10.99 7.17
C THR A 138 -27.77 -11.45 6.58
N ALA A 139 -27.64 -12.74 6.31
CA ALA A 139 -26.45 -13.29 5.64
C ALA A 139 -26.17 -12.62 4.28
N MET A 140 -27.21 -12.20 3.56
CA MET A 140 -27.07 -11.48 2.29
C MET A 140 -26.50 -10.07 2.48
N GLN A 141 -26.95 -9.32 3.49
CA GLN A 141 -26.37 -8.02 3.82
C GLN A 141 -24.90 -8.15 4.21
N GLU A 142 -24.57 -9.13 5.04
CA GLU A 142 -23.19 -9.42 5.43
C GLU A 142 -22.31 -9.73 4.22
N PHE A 143 -22.76 -10.60 3.34
CA PHE A 143 -21.96 -10.97 2.16
C PHE A 143 -21.73 -9.78 1.22
N PHE A 144 -22.79 -9.07 0.84
CA PHE A 144 -22.70 -8.02 -0.19
C PHE A 144 -22.14 -6.70 0.31
N LEU A 145 -22.46 -6.30 1.54
CA LEU A 145 -22.09 -4.99 2.05
C LEU A 145 -20.84 -5.05 2.91
N VAL A 146 -20.41 -6.23 3.36
CA VAL A 146 -19.30 -6.33 4.32
C VAL A 146 -18.18 -7.16 3.71
N VAL A 147 -18.46 -8.40 3.28
CA VAL A 147 -17.41 -9.27 2.75
C VAL A 147 -16.87 -8.77 1.42
N ILE A 148 -17.73 -8.44 0.46
CA ILE A 148 -17.27 -8.00 -0.87
C ILE A 148 -16.46 -6.69 -0.83
N PRO A 149 -16.94 -5.60 -0.20
CA PRO A 149 -16.21 -4.34 -0.20
C PRO A 149 -14.88 -4.46 0.53
N ASN A 150 -14.85 -5.11 1.70
CA ASN A 150 -13.61 -5.30 2.46
C ASN A 150 -12.68 -6.34 1.82
N GLY A 151 -13.22 -7.35 1.13
CA GLY A 151 -12.44 -8.31 0.37
C GLY A 151 -11.68 -7.67 -0.79
N PHE A 152 -12.27 -6.68 -1.46
CA PHE A 152 -11.59 -5.88 -2.47
C PHE A 152 -10.36 -5.15 -1.89
N TRP A 153 -10.47 -4.62 -0.67
CA TRP A 153 -9.38 -4.00 0.08
C TRP A 153 -8.30 -4.98 0.57
N VAL A 154 -8.50 -6.28 0.45
CA VAL A 154 -7.46 -7.31 0.68
C VAL A 154 -6.82 -7.71 -0.64
N VAL A 155 -7.65 -8.02 -1.64
CA VAL A 155 -7.20 -8.56 -2.93
C VAL A 155 -6.39 -7.54 -3.73
N VAL A 156 -6.83 -6.29 -3.81
CA VAL A 156 -6.12 -5.28 -4.62
C VAL A 156 -4.77 -4.90 -4.03
N PRO A 157 -4.63 -4.61 -2.71
CA PRO A 157 -3.31 -4.42 -2.11
C PRO A 157 -2.40 -5.63 -2.29
N PHE A 158 -2.92 -6.85 -2.14
CA PHE A 158 -2.12 -8.04 -2.39
C PHE A 158 -1.61 -8.11 -3.83
N ALA A 159 -2.46 -7.80 -4.82
CA ALA A 159 -2.05 -7.74 -6.23
C ALA A 159 -0.98 -6.65 -6.47
N VAL A 160 -1.10 -5.48 -5.84
CA VAL A 160 -0.08 -4.42 -5.90
C VAL A 160 1.24 -4.89 -5.30
N MET A 161 1.22 -5.57 -4.15
CA MET A 161 2.42 -6.15 -3.53
C MET A 161 3.12 -7.10 -4.50
N VAL A 162 2.39 -8.04 -5.10
CA VAL A 162 2.93 -9.00 -6.08
C VAL A 162 3.54 -8.26 -7.29
N ALA A 163 2.86 -7.26 -7.81
CA ALA A 163 3.32 -6.51 -8.98
C ALA A 163 4.57 -5.65 -8.71
N LEU A 164 4.76 -5.20 -7.47
CA LEU A 164 5.91 -4.38 -7.08
C LEU A 164 7.08 -5.22 -6.54
N TRP A 165 6.85 -6.47 -6.13
CA TRP A 165 7.85 -7.33 -5.49
C TRP A 165 9.17 -7.43 -6.26
N SER A 166 9.11 -7.79 -7.55
CA SER A 166 10.31 -7.94 -8.39
C SER A 166 11.03 -6.61 -8.64
N ARG A 167 10.36 -5.48 -8.42
CA ARG A 167 10.86 -4.12 -8.66
C ARG A 167 11.45 -3.47 -7.40
N MET A 168 11.33 -4.10 -6.24
CA MET A 168 11.92 -3.58 -5.00
C MET A 168 13.43 -3.72 -4.94
N VAL A 169 14.00 -4.68 -5.67
CA VAL A 169 15.45 -4.91 -5.70
C VAL A 169 15.97 -4.92 -7.14
N PRO A 170 15.86 -3.81 -7.90
CA PRO A 170 16.43 -3.74 -9.23
C PRO A 170 17.96 -3.81 -9.10
N GLY A 171 18.58 -4.83 -9.68
CA GLY A 171 20.04 -4.93 -9.77
C GLY A 171 20.74 -5.83 -8.74
N MET A 172 20.06 -6.49 -7.80
CA MET A 172 20.74 -7.54 -7.00
C MET A 172 21.09 -8.75 -7.86
N LEU A 173 20.20 -9.16 -8.77
CA LEU A 173 20.48 -10.25 -9.71
C LEU A 173 21.55 -9.84 -10.75
N GLN A 174 21.48 -8.60 -11.24
CA GLN A 174 22.48 -8.05 -12.16
C GLN A 174 23.85 -7.92 -11.47
N GLY A 175 23.89 -7.38 -10.25
CA GLY A 175 25.10 -7.24 -9.46
C GLY A 175 25.72 -8.57 -9.08
N LEU A 176 24.93 -9.60 -8.76
CA LEU A 176 25.42 -10.97 -8.57
C LEU A 176 26.00 -11.56 -9.86
N ALA A 177 25.36 -11.34 -11.01
CA ALA A 177 25.86 -11.76 -12.31
C ALA A 177 27.17 -11.05 -12.69
N ASP A 178 27.25 -9.73 -12.51
CA ASP A 178 28.44 -8.93 -12.80
C ASP A 178 29.60 -9.28 -11.86
N SER A 179 29.31 -9.52 -10.57
CA SER A 179 30.30 -9.99 -9.58
C SER A 179 30.85 -11.36 -9.94
N SER A 180 29.99 -12.27 -10.41
CA SER A 180 30.41 -13.59 -10.89
C SER A 180 31.32 -13.47 -12.12
N ASN A 181 31.01 -12.57 -13.04
CA ASN A 181 31.76 -12.37 -14.28
C ASN A 181 33.12 -11.70 -14.04
N ASN A 182 33.20 -10.73 -13.11
CA ASN A 182 34.44 -10.03 -12.77
C ASN A 182 35.42 -10.90 -11.93
N GLY A 183 34.91 -11.94 -11.25
CA GLY A 183 35.71 -12.96 -10.57
C GLY A 183 36.50 -13.87 -11.52
N TYR A 184 36.02 -14.06 -12.76
CA TYR A 184 36.77 -14.80 -13.80
C TYR A 184 37.88 -13.95 -14.44
N VAL A 185 37.66 -12.64 -14.60
CA VAL A 185 38.63 -11.72 -15.23
C VAL A 185 39.86 -11.48 -14.35
N THR A 186 39.67 -11.42 -13.03
CA THR A 186 40.77 -11.20 -12.07
C THR A 186 41.65 -12.43 -11.86
N LYS A 187 41.17 -13.65 -12.17
CA LYS A 187 41.95 -14.90 -12.07
C LYS A 187 42.87 -15.16 -13.28
N GLY A 188 42.71 -14.42 -14.38
CA GLY A 188 43.49 -14.61 -15.62
C GLY A 188 44.73 -13.73 -15.80
N ARG A 189 45.02 -12.82 -14.86
CA ARG A 189 46.05 -11.77 -15.04
C ARG A 189 47.23 -11.83 -14.06
N GLY A 190 47.61 -13.03 -13.63
CA GLY A 190 48.70 -13.22 -12.67
C GLY A 190 49.56 -14.44 -12.95
N ARG A 191 50.50 -14.33 -13.90
CA ARG A 191 51.87 -14.88 -13.82
C ARG A 191 52.57 -14.76 -15.18
N GLY A 192 53.64 -13.97 -15.21
CA GLY A 192 54.53 -13.94 -16.36
C GLY A 192 55.47 -12.75 -16.38
N HIS A 193 56.29 -12.54 -15.36
CA HIS A 193 57.62 -11.98 -15.59
C HIS A 193 58.64 -12.59 -14.64
N VAL A 194 59.58 -13.28 -15.27
CA VAL A 194 60.70 -14.05 -14.74
C VAL A 194 61.80 -13.08 -14.32
N GLY A 195 62.43 -13.35 -13.19
CA GLY A 195 63.56 -12.57 -12.70
C GLY A 195 64.81 -12.71 -13.58
N HIS A 196 65.66 -11.68 -13.53
CA HIS A 196 67.09 -11.88 -13.63
C HIS A 196 67.82 -10.86 -12.76
N ALA A 197 68.62 -11.39 -11.84
CA ALA A 197 69.59 -10.69 -11.02
C ALA A 197 70.71 -10.08 -11.88
N LYS A 198 71.39 -9.05 -11.35
CA LYS A 198 72.83 -9.12 -11.08
C LYS A 198 73.29 -7.98 -10.16
N HIS A 199 74.17 -8.37 -9.25
CA HIS A 199 75.00 -7.60 -8.32
C HIS A 199 76.13 -6.85 -9.03
N ALA A 200 76.72 -5.92 -8.26
CA ALA A 200 77.97 -5.16 -8.43
C ALA A 200 77.82 -3.80 -9.13
#